data_AF-A0A421JYV5-F1
#
_entry.id   AF-A0A421JYV5-F1
#
_cell.length_a   1.000
_cell.length_b   1.000
_cell.length_c   1.000
_cell.angle_alpha   90.00
_cell.angle_beta   90.00
_cell.angle_gamma   90.00
#
_symmetry.space_group_name_H-M   'P 1'
#
loop_
_entity.id
_entity.type
_entity.pdbx_description
1 polymer ?
#
loop_
_entity_poly.entity_id
_entity_poly.type
_entity_poly.pdbx_seq_one_letter_code
_entity_poly.pdbx_strand_id
1 'polypeptide(L)'
;MEERRFNGSPIPDTEIQVINQQQLHGLDILSKFGWKLVCVRKANDLNPAVILENRQNGVLGTLETDGVLRLNSNLAIRKSRVFELKSMLASFGQLLTRVR
;
A
#
# COMPACT_ATOMS: atom_id res chain seq x y z
N MET A 1 2.57 1.22 -33.56
CA MET A 1 2.15 -0.19 -33.40
C MET A 1 1.75 -0.33 -31.94
N GLU A 2 0.45 -0.32 -31.67
CA GLU A 2 -0.12 -0.30 -30.33
C GLU A 2 0.04 -1.68 -29.68
N GLU A 3 0.82 -1.76 -28.60
CA GLU A 3 0.89 -2.97 -27.78
C GLU A 3 -0.38 -3.04 -26.92
N ARG A 4 -1.39 -3.71 -27.48
CA ARG A 4 -2.65 -4.02 -26.82
C ARG A 4 -2.35 -4.91 -25.61
N ARG A 5 -2.81 -4.48 -24.44
CA ARG A 5 -2.74 -5.20 -23.15
C ARG A 5 -3.30 -6.62 -23.33
N PHE A 6 -2.41 -7.57 -23.61
CA PHE A 6 -2.76 -8.97 -23.77
C PHE A 6 -2.88 -9.59 -22.38
N ASN A 7 -4.13 -9.84 -21.96
CA ASN A 7 -4.53 -10.91 -21.05
C ASN A 7 -3.88 -11.04 -19.66
N GLY A 8 -3.20 -10.01 -19.14
CA GLY A 8 -2.78 -9.96 -17.75
C GLY A 8 -3.85 -9.27 -16.90
N SER A 9 -4.37 -9.95 -15.87
CA SER A 9 -5.15 -9.29 -14.82
C SER A 9 -4.42 -8.01 -14.37
N PRO A 10 -5.12 -6.86 -14.24
CA PRO A 10 -4.49 -5.58 -13.88
C PRO A 10 -3.84 -5.59 -12.48
N ILE A 11 -4.11 -6.65 -11.71
CA ILE A 11 -3.58 -6.93 -10.39
C ILE A 11 -2.84 -8.26 -10.52
N PRO A 12 -1.53 -8.33 -10.21
CA PRO A 12 -0.82 -9.60 -10.21
C PRO A 12 -1.45 -10.52 -9.16
N ASP A 13 -1.73 -11.77 -9.55
CA ASP A 13 -2.38 -12.76 -8.68
C ASP A 13 -1.52 -13.16 -7.46
N THR A 14 -0.25 -12.74 -7.42
CA THR A 14 0.67 -13.05 -6.33
C THR A 14 1.73 -11.96 -6.15
N GLU A 15 2.01 -11.57 -4.91
CA GLU A 15 3.04 -10.57 -4.52
C GLU A 15 4.44 -10.91 -5.08
N ILE A 16 4.69 -12.21 -5.30
CA ILE A 16 5.94 -12.80 -5.80
C ILE A 16 6.29 -12.31 -7.22
N GLN A 17 5.32 -11.86 -8.01
CA GLN A 17 5.58 -11.43 -9.39
C GLN A 17 6.11 -9.99 -9.51
N VAL A 18 6.11 -9.22 -8.41
CA VAL A 18 6.46 -7.80 -8.44
C VAL A 18 7.70 -7.49 -7.59
N ILE A 19 8.15 -8.42 -6.76
CA ILE A 19 9.26 -8.25 -5.81
C ILE A 19 10.38 -9.23 -6.16
N ASN A 20 11.61 -8.72 -6.28
CA ASN A 20 12.77 -9.58 -6.57
C ASN A 20 13.34 -10.26 -5.31
N GLN A 21 14.26 -11.21 -5.47
CA GLN A 21 14.84 -11.97 -4.34
C GLN A 21 15.58 -11.09 -3.31
N GLN A 22 16.29 -10.06 -3.77
CA GLN A 22 17.01 -9.14 -2.87
C GLN A 22 16.03 -8.32 -2.04
N GLN A 23 14.92 -7.87 -2.64
CA GLN A 23 13.83 -7.20 -1.94
C GLN A 23 13.11 -8.14 -0.98
N LEU A 24 12.86 -9.41 -1.34
CA LEU A 24 12.27 -10.38 -0.41
C LEU A 24 13.16 -10.58 0.82
N HIS A 25 14.48 -10.72 0.62
CA HIS A 25 15.43 -10.84 1.72
C HIS A 25 15.48 -9.57 2.58
N GLY A 26 15.51 -8.39 1.96
CA GLY A 26 15.42 -7.11 2.66
C GLY A 26 14.13 -6.99 3.48
N LEU A 27 12.99 -7.42 2.92
CA LEU A 27 11.70 -7.42 3.60
C LEU A 27 11.70 -8.32 4.85
N ASP A 28 12.25 -9.54 4.76
CA ASP A 28 12.35 -10.45 5.91
C ASP A 28 13.13 -9.82 7.06
N ILE A 29 14.29 -9.22 6.76
CA ILE A 29 15.12 -8.54 7.75
C ILE A 29 14.39 -7.33 8.34
N LEU A 30 13.89 -6.44 7.49
CA LEU A 30 13.27 -5.18 7.91
C LEU A 30 11.98 -5.41 8.73
N SER A 31 11.26 -6.50 8.47
CA SER A 31 10.07 -6.89 9.24
C SER A 31 10.37 -7.06 10.73
N LYS A 32 11.56 -7.57 11.07
CA LYS A 32 12.03 -7.76 12.45
C LYS A 32 12.30 -6.43 13.16
N PHE A 33 12.55 -5.36 12.42
CA PHE A 33 12.75 -4.00 12.92
C PHE A 33 11.49 -3.13 12.85
N GLY A 34 10.32 -3.74 12.66
CA GLY A 34 9.03 -3.05 12.70
C GLY A 34 8.64 -2.36 11.38
N TRP A 35 9.34 -2.64 10.28
CA TRP A 35 8.90 -2.21 8.95
C TRP A 35 7.82 -3.14 8.40
N LYS A 36 6.85 -2.57 7.71
CA LYS A 36 5.74 -3.31 7.10
C LYS A 36 5.56 -2.87 5.65
N LEU A 37 5.31 -3.84 4.77
CA LEU A 37 4.88 -3.56 3.39
C LEU A 37 3.53 -2.83 3.39
N VAL A 38 3.47 -1.70 2.69
CA VAL A 38 2.23 -0.94 2.51
C VAL A 38 1.68 -1.11 1.10
N CYS A 39 2.53 -0.90 0.09
CA CYS A 39 2.14 -1.12 -1.30
C CYS A 39 3.36 -1.36 -2.18
N VAL A 40 3.14 -1.97 -3.34
CA VAL A 40 4.13 -2.08 -4.41
C VAL A 40 3.61 -1.27 -5.59
N ARG A 41 4.40 -0.29 -6.03
CA ARG A 41 4.06 0.56 -7.17
C ARG A 41 4.87 0.13 -8.39
N LYS A 42 4.17 -0.40 -9.40
CA LYS A 42 4.74 -0.67 -10.72
C LYS A 42 4.41 0.51 -11.64
N ALA A 43 5.40 1.30 -12.02
CA ALA A 43 5.26 2.25 -13.12
C ALA A 43 5.70 1.55 -14.40
N ASN A 44 5.03 1.82 -15.53
CA ASN A 44 5.17 1.03 -16.76
C ASN A 44 6.63 0.87 -17.24
N ASP A 45 7.51 1.84 -16.96
CA ASP A 45 8.91 1.86 -17.41
C ASP A 45 9.96 1.88 -16.28
N LEU A 46 9.54 1.73 -15.01
CA LEU A 46 10.45 1.79 -13.86
C LEU A 46 10.41 0.51 -13.04
N ASN A 47 11.53 0.21 -12.39
CA ASN A 47 11.62 -0.85 -11.40
C ASN A 47 10.50 -0.71 -10.36
N PRO A 48 9.92 -1.84 -9.91
CA PRO A 48 8.85 -1.82 -8.93
C PRO A 48 9.34 -1.18 -7.63
N ALA A 49 8.67 -0.09 -7.23
CA ALA A 49 8.97 0.61 -5.99
C ALA A 49 8.17 -0.04 -4.85
N VAL A 50 8.86 -0.72 -3.96
CA VAL A 50 8.28 -1.38 -2.79
C VAL A 50 8.25 -0.38 -1.64
N ILE A 51 7.06 0.02 -1.19
CA ILE A 51 6.89 1.03 -0.14
C ILE A 51 6.67 0.36 1.22
N LEU A 52 7.52 0.72 2.18
CA LEU A 52 7.44 0.25 3.56
C LEU A 52 7.10 1.40 4.52
N GLU A 53 6.41 1.07 5.60
CA GLU A 53 6.15 1.95 6.73
C GLU A 53 6.73 1.35 8.00
N ASN A 54 7.41 2.18 8.80
CA ASN A 54 7.85 1.78 10.13
C ASN A 54 6.72 1.99 11.14
N ARG A 55 6.34 0.94 11.85
CA ARG A 55 5.23 0.95 12.82
C ARG A 55 5.46 1.85 14.04
N GLN A 56 6.71 2.16 14.38
CA GLN A 56 7.03 2.91 15.60
C GLN A 56 6.86 4.42 15.40
N ASN A 57 7.26 4.93 14.22
CA ASN A 57 7.31 6.37 13.96
C ASN A 57 6.49 6.81 12.73
N GLY A 58 5.88 5.87 12.00
CA GLY A 58 5.11 6.16 10.79
C GLY A 58 5.95 6.62 9.61
N VAL A 59 7.29 6.46 9.67
CA VAL A 59 8.19 6.87 8.59
C VAL A 59 8.03 5.94 7.40
N LEU A 60 7.98 6.54 6.21
CA LEU A 60 7.89 5.82 4.95
C LEU A 60 9.27 5.70 4.30
N GLY A 61 9.50 4.56 3.63
CA GLY A 61 10.69 4.31 2.85
C GLY A 61 10.41 3.48 1.61
N THR A 62 11.35 3.49 0.67
CA THR A 62 11.31 2.68 -0.54
C THR A 62 12.39 1.62 -0.45
N LEU A 63 11.99 0.36 -0.59
CA LEU A 63 12.89 -0.77 -0.71
C LEU A 63 13.25 -0.93 -2.19
N GLU A 64 14.46 -0.52 -2.54
CA GLU A 64 14.97 -0.54 -3.90
C GLU A 64 15.31 -1.96 -4.36
N THR A 65 15.61 -2.14 -5.65
CA THR A 65 15.87 -3.47 -6.22
C THR A 65 17.12 -4.16 -5.67
N ASP A 66 18.02 -3.41 -5.04
CA ASP A 66 19.21 -3.91 -4.35
C ASP A 66 18.92 -4.46 -2.94
N GLY A 67 17.67 -4.37 -2.46
CA GLY A 67 17.28 -4.77 -1.11
C GLY A 67 17.61 -3.73 -0.03
N VAL A 68 18.01 -2.51 -0.41
CA VAL A 68 18.32 -1.43 0.52
C VAL A 68 17.09 -0.53 0.70
N LEU A 69 16.75 -0.27 1.98
CA LEU A 69 15.70 0.67 2.33
C LEU A 69 16.22 2.11 2.28
N ARG A 70 15.60 2.93 1.43
CA ARG A 70 15.87 4.37 1.35
C ARG A 70 14.72 5.15 1.97
N LEU A 71 15.05 5.97 2.96
CA LEU A 71 14.08 6.87 3.59
C LEU A 71 13.89 8.08 2.68
N ASN A 72 12.63 8.40 2.36
CA ASN A 72 12.30 9.51 1.47
C ASN A 72 11.27 10.40 2.16
N SER A 73 11.69 11.60 2.58
CA SER A 73 10.83 12.54 3.33
C SER A 73 9.65 13.07 2.52
N ASN A 74 9.71 12.94 1.19
CA ASN A 74 8.66 13.43 0.28
C ASN A 74 7.62 12.37 -0.07
N LEU A 75 7.70 11.17 0.51
CA LEU A 75 6.71 10.13 0.28
C LEU A 75 5.50 10.36 1.19
N ALA A 76 4.30 10.39 0.61
CA ALA A 76 3.06 10.51 1.37
C ALA A 76 1.98 9.57 0.80
N ILE A 77 1.36 8.79 1.67
CA ILE A 77 0.19 7.98 1.33
C ILE A 77 -1.05 8.85 1.54
N ARG A 78 -1.83 9.04 0.47
CA ARG A 78 -3.09 9.79 0.55
C ARG A 78 -4.08 9.01 1.42
N LYS A 79 -4.54 9.62 2.51
CA LYS A 79 -5.67 9.08 3.28
C LYS A 79 -6.92 9.13 2.41
N SER A 80 -7.44 7.98 2.01
CA SER A 80 -8.78 7.92 1.44
C SER A 80 -9.78 8.32 2.51
N ARG A 81 -10.66 9.29 2.23
CA ARG A 81 -11.84 9.51 3.06
C ARG A 81 -12.76 8.32 2.80
N VAL A 82 -12.56 7.23 3.53
CA VAL A 82 -13.65 6.28 3.73
C VAL A 82 -14.71 7.09 4.46
N PHE A 83 -15.77 7.47 3.76
CA PHE A 83 -16.92 8.14 4.34
C PHE A 83 -17.44 7.20 5.44
N GLU A 84 -17.13 7.51 6.69
CA GLU A 84 -17.46 6.63 7.80
C GLU A 84 -18.99 6.53 7.89
N LEU A 85 -19.55 5.41 7.43
CA LEU A 85 -20.97 5.07 7.59
C LEU A 85 -21.43 5.05 9.06
N LYS A 86 -20.49 5.16 10.02
CA LYS A 86 -20.79 5.30 11.45
C LYS A 86 -21.54 6.58 11.78
N SER A 87 -21.31 7.69 11.06
CA SER A 87 -22.00 8.96 11.33
C SER A 87 -23.45 8.96 10.82
N MET A 88 -23.76 8.24 9.74
CA MET A 88 -25.13 8.12 9.21
C MET A 88 -26.03 7.21 10.05
N LEU A 89 -25.52 6.08 10.56
CA LEU A 89 -26.32 5.17 11.40
C LEU A 89 -26.71 5.81 12.74
N ALA A 90 -25.89 6.71 13.28
CA ALA A 90 -26.23 7.48 14.47
C ALA A 90 -27.42 8.43 14.25
N SER A 91 -27.56 8.99 13.05
CA SER A 91 -28.66 9.89 12.68
C SER A 91 -29.97 9.15 12.40
N PHE A 92 -29.92 7.94 11.83
CA PHE A 92 -31.11 7.14 11.55
C PHE A 92 -31.74 6.55 12.83
N GLY A 93 -30.93 6.20 13.84
CA GLY A 93 -31.44 5.70 15.13
C GLY A 93 -32.29 6.72 15.90
N GLN A 94 -32.01 8.03 15.76
CA GLN A 94 -32.77 9.09 16.44
C GLN A 94 -34.12 9.43 15.76
N LEU A 95 -34.28 9.09 14.48
CA LEU A 95 -35.52 9.33 13.74
C LEU A 95 -36.59 8.27 14.03
N LEU A 96 -36.19 7.03 14.30
CA LEU A 96 -37.14 5.93 14.59
C LEU A 96 -37.71 5.95 16.02
N THR A 97 -37.14 6.76 16.93
CA THR A 97 -37.67 6.95 18.29
C THR A 97 -38.68 8.08 18.43
N ARG A 98 -38.95 8.84 17.35
CA ARG A 98 -39.81 10.04 17.37
C ARG A 98 -41.19 9.85 16.73
N VAL A 99 -41.61 8.62 16.48
CA VAL A 99 -42.99 8.30 16.10
C VAL A 99 -43.65 7.56 17.26
N ARG A 100 -44.28 8.33 18.15
CA ARG A 100 -45.28 7.84 19.10
C ARG A 100 -46.44 8.83 19.12
#